data_AF-A0A0V0X9E9-F1
#
_entry.id   AF-A0A0V0X9E9-F1
#
_cell.length_a   1.000
_cell.length_b   1.000
_cell.length_c   1.000
_cell.angle_alpha   90.00
_cell.angle_beta   90.00
_cell.angle_gamma   90.00
#
_symmetry.space_group_name_H-M   'P 1'
#
loop_
_entity.id
_entity.type
_entity.pdbx_description
1 polymer ?
#
loop_
_entity_poly.entity_id
_entity_poly.type
_entity_poly.pdbx_seq_one_letter_code
_entity_poly.pdbx_strand_id
1 'polypeptide(L)'
;LYGGNQVERAVYMPEICVEKLKSHVLDFYRKNGYIELSYVKKFGVSDVSQFLTRLLISENGCEPYKNLKESLLSEKLWLEFESVAKETMAQNLWLDVSTIAPEVLSDADICCLADMLEKGNKKWNRLEDLYFFDESLANSCLHLFDLLILEKADKDAPLYKKSLQQQQQHQKGACQSQEKARGKKKAAAHVKGKKKKVGNDNDEDETSRSALSTFMTAEQIVTVLKDSVTLENCPDCILEELSEMLVSPLNAKYRARLDAVFLIAYDSHRKTRTDLSEKMNRLYSTITLSDLSLSVFDEKLAQQLRLHLLRGACTDLANLALGDYADMPNPLEITKKVRDSAIQEMVSPAKEYFDALFASLGEKTLQPFYDAMEKIALPNICSLNLYHPDRKTKTEMVNNRCNYLAEELKACSEPATALLLSCLLLFTLTTNQLLLASGKFVPQLIAFLVDQLPSDMKELLLQAQEAVVSFLKGEQDEESKNTAMEMVHLLREKILTDMEEKVKL
;
A
#
# COMPACT_ATOMS: atom_id res chain seq x y z
N LEU A 1 21.45 19.27 82.91
CA LEU A 1 21.74 17.84 82.69
C LEU A 1 20.56 17.21 81.96
N TYR A 2 20.65 16.98 80.65
CA TYR A 2 19.67 16.17 79.93
C TYR A 2 20.27 14.78 79.74
N GLY A 3 19.67 13.75 80.34
CA GLY A 3 20.13 12.37 80.21
C GLY A 3 19.53 11.45 81.26
N GLY A 4 18.32 10.93 80.99
CA GLY A 4 17.82 9.71 81.60
C GLY A 4 18.18 8.55 80.68
N ASN A 5 19.38 8.00 80.85
CA ASN A 5 19.79 6.62 80.57
C ASN A 5 21.28 6.50 80.91
N GLN A 6 21.68 5.37 81.49
CA GLN A 6 22.98 5.15 82.13
C GLN A 6 24.16 5.67 81.29
N VAL A 7 24.88 6.65 81.82
CA VAL A 7 26.11 7.17 81.24
C VAL A 7 27.29 6.48 81.95
N GLU A 8 28.01 5.60 81.27
CA GLU A 8 29.19 4.92 81.85
C GLU A 8 30.34 5.89 82.20
N ARG A 9 30.33 7.12 81.66
CA ARG A 9 31.14 8.27 82.12
C ARG A 9 30.41 9.58 81.89
N ALA A 10 29.93 10.24 82.95
CA ALA A 10 29.39 11.59 82.85
C ALA A 10 30.53 12.59 82.60
N VAL A 11 30.66 13.06 81.35
CA VAL A 11 31.56 14.16 81.00
C VAL A 11 30.82 15.47 81.26
N TYR A 12 31.30 16.27 82.20
CA TYR A 12 30.78 17.61 82.44
C TYR A 12 31.15 18.53 81.27
N MET A 13 30.14 19.06 80.57
CA MET A 13 30.33 20.10 79.55
C MET A 13 29.92 21.46 80.14
N PRO A 14 30.85 22.42 80.28
CA PRO A 14 30.52 23.77 80.78
C PRO A 14 29.43 24.44 79.93
N GLU A 15 28.53 25.20 80.56
CA GLU A 15 27.39 25.85 79.90
C GLU A 15 27.83 26.73 78.70
N ILE A 16 28.94 27.47 78.84
CA ILE A 16 29.50 28.28 77.77
C ILE A 16 29.94 27.46 76.54
N CYS A 17 30.35 26.20 76.73
CA CYS A 17 30.69 25.29 75.63
C CYS A 17 29.42 24.79 74.93
N VAL A 18 28.33 24.56 75.68
CA VAL A 18 27.02 24.18 75.13
C VAL A 18 26.46 25.31 74.26
N GLU A 19 26.49 26.55 74.75
CA GLU A 19 26.01 27.72 74.00
C GLU A 19 26.81 27.96 72.73
N LYS A 20 28.14 27.87 72.80
CA LYS A 20 29.01 27.98 71.61
C LYS A 20 28.76 26.87 70.61
N LEU A 21 28.57 25.63 71.06
CA LEU A 21 28.25 24.51 70.19
C LEU A 21 26.92 24.72 69.46
N LYS A 22 25.88 25.15 70.20
CA LYS A 22 24.57 25.47 69.62
C LYS A 22 24.67 26.56 68.56
N SER A 23 25.32 27.69 68.88
CA SER A 23 25.53 28.79 67.91
C SER A 23 26.29 28.30 66.69
N HIS A 24 27.39 27.56 66.88
CA HIS A 24 28.21 27.04 65.78
C HIS A 24 27.43 26.11 64.84
N VAL A 25 26.67 25.18 65.41
CA VAL A 25 25.81 24.24 64.66
C VAL A 25 24.72 24.99 63.91
N LEU A 26 24.09 25.98 64.55
CA LEU A 26 23.03 26.80 63.97
C LEU A 26 23.57 27.69 62.84
N ASP A 27 24.73 28.33 63.04
CA ASP A 27 25.39 29.18 62.04
C ASP A 27 25.86 28.37 60.84
N PHE A 28 26.38 27.16 61.08
CA PHE A 28 26.72 26.21 60.01
C PHE A 28 25.48 25.84 59.18
N TYR A 29 24.40 25.46 59.84
CA TYR A 29 23.16 25.08 59.18
C TYR A 29 22.55 26.25 58.38
N ARG A 30 22.50 27.46 58.96
CA ARG A 30 21.98 28.66 58.27
C ARG A 30 22.81 29.06 57.06
N LYS A 31 24.13 28.89 57.14
CA LYS A 31 25.04 29.25 56.07
C LYS A 31 25.00 28.24 54.92
N ASN A 32 24.98 26.96 55.23
CA ASN A 32 25.15 25.90 54.23
C ASN A 32 23.83 25.27 53.78
N GLY A 33 22.75 25.46 54.54
CA GLY A 33 21.43 24.88 54.23
C GLY A 33 21.31 23.38 54.49
N TYR A 34 22.35 22.73 55.02
CA TYR A 34 22.34 21.33 55.43
C TYR A 34 23.22 21.12 56.68
N ILE A 35 23.05 19.97 57.33
CA ILE A 35 23.97 19.50 58.37
C ILE A 35 24.02 17.98 58.46
N GLU A 36 25.23 17.42 58.44
CA GLU A 36 25.45 15.99 58.64
C GLU A 36 25.33 15.60 60.11
N LEU A 37 24.65 14.49 60.39
CA LEU A 37 24.56 13.92 61.74
C LEU A 37 25.95 13.52 62.27
N SER A 38 26.82 13.03 61.37
CA SER A 38 28.19 12.62 61.70
C SER A 38 29.04 13.81 62.17
N TYR A 39 28.85 14.99 61.57
CA TYR A 39 29.55 16.22 61.91
C TYR A 39 29.23 16.65 63.34
N VAL A 40 27.96 16.62 63.73
CA VAL A 40 27.51 17.00 65.08
C VAL A 40 27.95 15.99 66.13
N LYS A 41 27.98 14.70 65.77
CA LYS A 41 28.45 13.62 66.66
C LYS A 41 29.90 13.81 67.11
N LYS A 42 30.76 14.43 66.29
CA LYS A 42 32.17 14.75 66.62
C LYS A 42 32.31 15.67 67.83
N PHE A 43 31.27 16.42 68.18
CA PHE A 43 31.26 17.30 69.36
C PHE A 43 30.79 16.59 70.65
N GLY A 44 30.63 15.27 70.63
CA GLY A 44 30.28 14.49 71.83
C GLY A 44 28.79 14.46 72.17
N VAL A 45 27.92 14.83 71.23
CA VAL A 45 26.46 14.75 71.38
C VAL A 45 25.99 13.30 71.23
N SER A 46 25.33 12.74 72.26
CA SER A 46 24.86 11.35 72.26
C SER A 46 23.64 11.14 71.35
N ASP A 47 22.60 11.96 71.50
CA ASP A 47 21.38 11.90 70.68
C ASP A 47 21.33 13.11 69.73
N VAL A 48 22.01 12.96 68.59
CA VAL A 48 22.20 14.04 67.60
C VAL A 48 20.88 14.48 66.99
N SER A 49 20.00 13.53 66.64
CA SER A 49 18.72 13.83 65.99
C SER A 49 17.80 14.63 66.93
N GLN A 50 17.62 14.19 68.18
CA GLN A 50 16.83 14.97 69.14
C GLN A 50 17.47 16.32 69.47
N PHE A 51 18.80 16.38 69.56
CA PHE A 51 19.53 17.64 69.79
C PHE A 51 19.25 18.65 68.68
N LEU A 52 19.38 18.24 67.41
CA LEU A 52 19.12 19.09 66.25
C LEU A 52 17.66 19.50 66.16
N THR A 53 16.71 18.57 66.35
CA THR A 53 15.29 18.91 66.36
C THR A 53 14.96 19.97 67.41
N ARG A 54 15.46 19.82 68.64
CA ARG A 54 15.25 20.81 69.70
C ARG A 54 15.88 22.15 69.35
N LEU A 55 17.14 22.15 68.88
CA LEU A 55 17.88 23.35 68.51
C LEU A 55 17.17 24.13 67.39
N LEU A 56 16.71 23.44 66.36
CA LEU A 56 16.02 24.06 65.23
C LEU A 56 14.64 24.60 65.63
N ILE A 57 13.89 23.89 66.48
CA ILE A 57 12.60 24.37 67.00
C ILE A 57 12.77 25.59 67.91
N SER A 58 13.75 25.56 68.83
CA SER A 58 13.90 26.61 69.84
C SER A 58 14.60 27.87 69.34
N GLU A 59 15.60 27.71 68.46
CA GLU A 59 16.56 28.78 68.14
C GLU A 59 16.63 29.10 66.63
N ASN A 60 16.07 28.26 65.74
CA ASN A 60 16.08 28.51 64.29
C ASN A 60 14.80 29.19 63.73
N GLY A 61 14.07 29.93 64.57
CA GLY A 61 12.92 30.70 64.10
C GLY A 61 11.77 29.88 63.49
N CYS A 62 11.69 28.57 63.81
CA CYS A 62 10.69 27.64 63.28
C CYS A 62 10.73 27.41 61.75
N GLU A 63 11.87 27.64 61.08
CA GLU A 63 11.99 27.27 59.66
C GLU A 63 11.82 25.75 59.48
N PRO A 64 11.02 25.30 58.48
CA PRO A 64 10.85 23.90 58.18
C PRO A 64 12.15 23.28 57.64
N TYR A 65 12.30 21.98 57.87
CA TYR A 65 13.46 21.20 57.43
C TYR A 65 13.03 19.79 57.04
N LYS A 66 13.87 19.12 56.25
CA LYS A 66 13.69 17.74 55.81
C LYS A 66 14.73 16.86 56.51
N ASN A 67 14.27 15.80 57.15
CA ASN A 67 15.17 14.78 57.69
C ASN A 67 15.50 13.80 56.57
N LEU A 68 16.80 13.65 56.29
CA LEU A 68 17.32 12.56 55.48
C LEU A 68 17.85 11.47 56.42
N LYS A 69 18.60 10.51 55.88
CA LYS A 69 19.08 9.34 56.63
C LYS A 69 20.34 9.66 57.44
N GLU A 70 21.26 10.42 56.86
CA GLU A 70 22.54 10.81 57.46
C GLU A 70 22.68 12.32 57.66
N SER A 71 21.82 13.10 57.02
CA SER A 71 21.84 14.57 57.06
C SER A 71 20.46 15.17 57.30
N LEU A 72 20.45 16.47 57.63
CA LEU A 72 19.25 17.29 57.73
C LEU A 72 19.36 18.43 56.72
N LEU A 73 18.33 18.60 55.90
CA LEU A 73 18.28 19.56 54.80
C LEU A 73 17.31 20.70 55.13
N SER A 74 17.66 21.93 54.78
CA SER A 74 16.73 23.06 54.87
C SER A 74 15.65 23.00 53.80
N GLU A 75 14.47 23.56 54.10
CA GLU A 75 13.38 23.65 53.11
C GLU A 75 13.81 24.45 51.86
N LYS A 76 14.65 25.47 52.03
CA LYS A 76 15.15 26.29 50.92
C LYS A 76 15.96 25.43 49.93
N LEU A 77 16.92 24.67 50.44
CA LEU A 77 17.75 23.79 49.62
C LEU A 77 16.95 22.64 48.99
N TRP A 78 15.93 22.13 49.69
CA TRP A 78 14.97 21.18 49.11
C TRP A 78 14.22 21.79 47.91
N LEU A 79 13.65 22.99 48.06
CA LEU A 79 12.88 23.65 47.01
C LEU A 79 13.74 24.01 45.79
N GLU A 80 15.00 24.39 46.02
CA GLU A 80 15.97 24.62 44.95
C GLU A 80 16.24 23.33 44.17
N PHE A 81 16.57 22.24 44.88
CA PHE A 81 16.75 20.91 44.28
C PHE A 81 15.50 20.43 43.52
N GLU A 82 14.31 20.57 44.11
CA GLU A 82 13.04 20.18 43.49
C GLU A 82 12.76 21.02 42.23
N SER A 83 13.12 22.30 42.24
CA SER A 83 12.99 23.17 41.07
C SER A 83 13.91 22.73 39.93
N VAL A 84 15.18 22.43 40.23
CA VAL A 84 16.14 21.93 39.23
C VAL A 84 15.67 20.60 38.66
N ALA A 85 15.22 19.67 39.52
CA ALA A 85 14.66 18.40 39.09
C ALA A 85 13.50 18.58 38.09
N LYS A 86 12.56 19.49 38.39
CA LYS A 86 11.43 19.78 37.50
C LYS A 86 11.85 20.44 36.18
N GLU A 87 12.85 21.31 36.21
CA GLU A 87 13.38 21.94 35.01
C GLU A 87 14.10 20.93 34.10
N THR A 88 14.99 20.10 34.67
CA THR A 88 15.67 19.02 33.95
C THR A 88 14.66 18.05 33.35
N MET A 89 13.65 17.66 34.13
CA MET A 89 12.58 16.80 33.63
C MET A 89 11.79 17.44 32.49
N ALA A 90 11.54 18.75 32.53
CA ALA A 90 10.83 19.45 31.45
C ALA A 90 11.66 19.59 30.17
N GLN A 91 12.99 19.67 30.30
CA GLN A 91 13.92 19.82 29.17
C GLN A 91 14.23 18.47 28.52
N ASN A 92 14.56 17.47 29.33
CA ASN A 92 15.08 16.18 28.86
C ASN A 92 14.03 15.07 28.85
N LEU A 93 12.90 15.24 29.55
CA LEU A 93 11.86 14.22 29.81
C LEU A 93 12.34 13.00 30.61
N TRP A 94 13.59 13.05 31.10
CA TRP A 94 14.18 12.10 32.03
C TRP A 94 15.11 12.84 33.00
N LEU A 95 15.40 12.21 34.14
CA LEU A 95 16.22 12.75 35.21
C LEU A 95 17.02 11.63 35.89
N ASP A 96 18.32 11.83 36.02
CA ASP A 96 19.17 11.11 36.97
C ASP A 96 19.36 11.99 38.20
N VAL A 97 18.78 11.59 39.33
CA VAL A 97 18.84 12.35 40.58
C VAL A 97 20.28 12.56 41.08
N SER A 98 21.20 11.63 40.80
CA SER A 98 22.60 11.76 41.22
C SER A 98 23.32 12.93 40.54
N THR A 99 22.92 13.29 39.32
CA THR A 99 23.55 14.37 38.54
C THR A 99 23.21 15.77 39.03
N ILE A 100 22.10 15.92 39.76
CA ILE A 100 21.61 17.20 40.28
C ILE A 100 21.69 17.29 41.81
N ALA A 101 21.99 16.17 42.48
CA ALA A 101 22.09 16.13 43.93
C ALA A 101 23.32 16.90 44.43
N PRO A 102 23.24 17.58 45.59
CA PRO A 102 24.42 18.20 46.19
C PRO A 102 25.49 17.15 46.51
N GLU A 103 26.73 17.40 46.07
CA GLU A 103 27.88 16.48 46.26
C GLU A 103 28.19 16.10 47.72
N VAL A 104 27.67 16.88 48.67
CA VAL A 104 27.90 16.65 50.11
C VAL A 104 26.98 15.55 50.67
N LEU A 105 25.92 15.18 49.96
CA LEU A 105 24.99 14.15 50.41
C LEU A 105 25.53 12.76 50.10
N SER A 106 25.29 11.82 51.02
CA SER A 106 25.59 10.40 50.78
C SER A 106 24.54 9.76 49.88
N ASP A 107 24.88 8.63 49.24
CA ASP A 107 23.94 7.88 48.38
C ASP A 107 22.62 7.56 49.11
N ALA A 108 22.71 7.26 50.41
CA ALA A 108 21.57 7.02 51.28
C ALA A 108 20.63 8.23 51.40
N ASP A 109 21.19 9.44 51.45
CA ASP A 109 20.46 10.70 51.47
C ASP A 109 19.91 11.05 50.08
N ILE A 110 20.63 10.76 49.00
CA ILE A 110 20.17 10.93 47.62
C ILE A 110 18.93 10.05 47.35
N CYS A 111 18.92 8.80 47.82
CA CYS A 111 17.72 7.95 47.74
C CYS A 111 16.52 8.56 48.49
N CYS A 112 16.75 9.20 49.64
CA CYS A 112 15.68 9.90 50.36
C CYS A 112 15.15 11.10 49.55
N LEU A 113 16.00 11.82 48.82
CA LEU A 113 15.56 12.89 47.91
C LEU A 113 14.70 12.34 46.76
N ALA A 114 15.12 11.21 46.17
CA ALA A 114 14.34 10.53 45.13
C ALA A 114 12.95 10.10 45.64
N ASP A 115 12.86 9.52 46.84
CA ASP A 115 11.58 9.14 47.46
C ASP A 115 10.65 10.35 47.68
N MET A 116 11.24 11.50 47.99
CA MET A 116 10.48 12.74 48.17
C MET A 116 10.01 13.32 46.83
N LEU A 117 10.83 13.25 45.78
CA LEU A 117 10.47 13.65 44.42
C LEU A 117 9.32 12.79 43.87
N GLU A 118 9.38 11.48 44.06
CA GLU A 118 8.34 10.54 43.64
C GLU A 118 6.98 10.88 44.29
N LYS A 119 6.98 11.15 45.60
CA LYS A 119 5.77 11.56 46.33
C LYS A 119 5.20 12.89 45.83
N GLY A 120 6.07 13.82 45.43
CA GLY A 120 5.69 15.13 44.90
C GLY A 120 5.20 15.09 43.45
N ASN A 121 5.67 14.13 42.65
CA ASN A 121 5.50 14.11 41.20
C ASN A 121 4.94 12.77 40.70
N LYS A 122 3.63 12.54 40.92
CA LYS A 122 2.95 11.27 40.56
C LYS A 122 2.96 10.90 39.06
N LYS A 123 3.37 11.80 38.18
CA LYS A 123 3.45 11.55 36.73
C LYS A 123 4.80 10.97 36.31
N TRP A 124 5.81 11.08 37.16
CA TRP A 124 7.15 10.61 36.84
C TRP A 124 7.22 9.12 37.18
N ASN A 125 7.60 8.33 36.18
CA ASN A 125 7.89 6.92 36.38
C ASN A 125 9.30 6.81 36.95
N ARG A 126 9.43 6.15 38.11
CA ARG A 126 10.72 5.87 38.73
C ARG A 126 11.22 4.52 38.23
N LEU A 127 12.47 4.49 37.80
CA LEU A 127 13.17 3.28 37.40
C LEU A 127 14.38 3.09 38.31
N GLU A 128 14.58 1.84 38.76
CA GLU A 128 15.55 1.52 39.81
C GLU A 128 15.36 2.44 41.04
N ASP A 129 16.43 3.04 41.56
CA ASP A 129 16.40 3.90 42.75
C ASP A 129 16.51 5.40 42.45
N LEU A 130 17.14 5.82 41.35
CA LEU A 130 17.53 7.23 41.13
C LEU A 130 17.04 7.83 39.80
N TYR A 131 16.49 7.02 38.90
CA TYR A 131 16.11 7.46 37.56
C TYR A 131 14.62 7.77 37.47
N PHE A 132 14.27 8.86 36.80
CA PHE A 132 12.90 9.24 36.51
C PHE A 132 12.71 9.53 35.03
N PHE A 133 11.54 9.20 34.47
CA PHE A 133 11.15 9.58 33.12
C PHE A 133 9.64 9.83 33.00
N ASP A 134 9.23 10.62 32.01
CA ASP A 134 7.83 10.91 31.70
C ASP A 134 7.40 10.08 30.49
N GLU A 135 6.19 9.54 30.50
CA GLU A 135 5.65 8.73 29.39
C GLU A 135 5.60 9.51 28.05
N SER A 136 5.57 10.84 28.09
CA SER A 136 5.73 11.69 26.90
C SER A 136 7.08 11.50 26.18
N LEU A 137 8.12 11.00 26.88
CA LEU A 137 9.41 10.65 26.27
C LEU A 137 9.22 9.56 25.21
N ALA A 138 8.48 8.49 25.52
CA ALA A 138 8.19 7.42 24.56
C ALA A 138 7.45 7.95 23.33
N ASN A 139 6.44 8.81 23.52
CA ASN A 139 5.73 9.44 22.41
C ASN A 139 6.65 10.31 21.55
N SER A 140 7.58 11.03 22.18
CA SER A 140 8.58 11.81 21.45
C SER A 140 9.48 10.91 20.61
N CYS A 141 9.82 9.69 21.02
CA CYS A 141 10.70 8.80 20.25
C CYS A 141 10.04 8.17 19.02
N LEU A 142 8.70 8.15 18.92
CA LEU A 142 7.99 7.47 17.83
C LEU A 142 8.36 7.97 16.43
N HIS A 143 8.73 9.25 16.28
CA HIS A 143 9.05 9.84 14.97
C HIS A 143 10.40 9.36 14.42
N LEU A 144 11.32 8.91 15.28
CA LEU A 144 12.62 8.37 14.88
C LEU A 144 12.48 7.14 13.98
N PHE A 145 11.37 6.43 14.10
CA PHE A 145 11.09 5.19 13.37
C PHE A 145 10.23 5.40 12.13
N ASP A 146 9.68 6.59 11.88
CA ASP A 146 8.71 6.80 10.79
C ASP A 146 9.35 6.48 9.42
N LEU A 147 10.59 6.90 9.17
CA LEU A 147 11.32 6.56 7.93
C LEU A 147 11.63 5.07 7.81
N LEU A 148 12.04 4.43 8.91
CA LEU A 148 12.33 3.00 8.94
C LEU A 148 11.06 2.16 8.68
N ILE A 149 9.91 2.60 9.22
CA ILE A 149 8.60 2.01 8.97
C ILE A 149 8.24 2.11 7.49
N LEU A 150 8.44 3.28 6.88
CA LEU A 150 8.16 3.49 5.46
C LEU A 150 9.00 2.55 4.59
N GLU A 151 10.31 2.53 4.78
CA GLU A 151 11.21 1.69 3.98
C GLU A 151 10.94 0.20 4.14
N LYS A 152 10.70 -0.25 5.38
CA LYS A 152 10.44 -1.66 5.65
C LYS A 152 9.08 -2.08 5.09
N ALA A 153 8.04 -1.26 5.26
CA ALA A 153 6.71 -1.57 4.74
C ALA A 153 6.69 -1.64 3.21
N ASP A 154 7.38 -0.74 2.52
CA ASP A 154 7.46 -0.75 1.05
C ASP A 154 8.22 -1.99 0.54
N LYS A 155 9.26 -2.45 1.26
CA LYS A 155 9.99 -3.70 0.94
C LYS A 155 9.17 -4.96 1.21
N ASP A 156 8.39 -4.98 2.28
CA ASP A 156 7.64 -6.16 2.72
C ASP A 156 6.27 -6.30 2.03
N ALA A 157 5.73 -5.22 1.45
CA ALA A 157 4.42 -5.20 0.77
C ALA A 157 4.22 -6.31 -0.29
N PRO A 158 5.19 -6.65 -1.16
CA PRO A 158 5.04 -7.73 -2.13
C PRO A 158 4.94 -9.12 -1.50
N LEU A 159 5.61 -9.35 -0.37
CA LEU A 159 5.56 -10.61 0.37
C LEU A 159 4.25 -10.73 1.16
N TYR A 160 3.82 -9.63 1.77
CA TYR A 160 2.53 -9.52 2.45
C TYR A 160 1.36 -9.83 1.49
N LYS A 161 1.42 -9.35 0.24
CA LYS A 161 0.45 -9.69 -0.83
C LYS A 161 0.32 -11.19 -1.07
N LYS A 162 1.44 -11.92 -1.16
CA LYS A 162 1.43 -13.38 -1.40
C LYS A 162 0.79 -14.15 -0.25
N SER A 163 1.09 -13.75 0.99
CA SER A 163 0.53 -14.37 2.21
C SER A 163 -0.99 -14.19 2.30
N LEU A 164 -1.51 -12.98 2.06
CA LEU A 164 -2.96 -12.71 2.07
C LEU A 164 -3.72 -13.45 0.94
N GLN A 165 -3.13 -13.56 -0.25
CA GLN A 165 -3.76 -14.28 -1.38
C GLN A 165 -3.85 -15.78 -1.11
N GLN A 166 -2.83 -16.38 -0.49
CA GLN A 166 -2.86 -17.79 -0.08
C GLN A 166 -3.93 -18.07 0.98
N GLN A 167 -4.19 -17.14 1.90
CA GLN A 167 -5.29 -17.26 2.88
C GLN A 167 -6.67 -17.22 2.23
N GLN A 168 -6.90 -16.34 1.25
CA GLN A 168 -8.18 -16.25 0.56
C GLN A 168 -8.48 -17.49 -0.31
N GLN A 169 -7.44 -18.11 -0.88
CA GLN A 169 -7.60 -19.38 -1.63
C GLN A 169 -7.97 -20.54 -0.70
N HIS A 170 -7.38 -20.63 0.50
CA HIS A 170 -7.73 -21.67 1.47
C HIS A 170 -9.13 -21.52 2.07
N GLN A 171 -9.65 -20.30 2.23
CA GLN A 171 -11.03 -20.09 2.71
C GLN A 171 -12.09 -20.40 1.64
N LYS A 172 -11.82 -20.19 0.35
CA LYS A 172 -12.76 -20.54 -0.73
C LYS A 172 -12.87 -22.05 -0.98
N GLY A 173 -11.86 -22.84 -0.62
CA GLY A 173 -11.90 -24.31 -0.68
C GLY A 173 -12.77 -24.98 0.39
N ALA A 174 -13.02 -24.31 1.51
CA ALA A 174 -13.80 -24.88 2.62
C ALA A 174 -15.33 -24.67 2.50
N CYS A 175 -15.79 -23.76 1.64
CA CYS A 175 -17.20 -23.37 1.57
C CYS A 175 -18.04 -24.12 0.50
N GLN A 176 -17.45 -25.02 -0.29
CA GLN A 176 -18.17 -25.82 -1.31
C GLN A 176 -18.52 -27.26 -0.89
N SER A 177 -18.57 -27.56 0.41
CA SER A 177 -18.98 -28.89 0.91
C SER A 177 -20.14 -28.87 1.89
N GLN A 178 -21.03 -27.87 1.82
CA GLN A 178 -22.30 -27.87 2.56
C GLN A 178 -23.49 -27.32 1.76
N GLU A 179 -23.66 -27.72 0.49
CA GLU A 179 -24.97 -27.53 -0.15
C GLU A 179 -25.18 -28.52 -1.30
N LYS A 180 -25.49 -29.78 -0.96
CA LYS A 180 -26.25 -30.75 -1.79
C LYS A 180 -26.37 -32.09 -1.07
N ALA A 181 -27.41 -32.26 -0.25
CA ALA A 181 -28.06 -33.56 -0.01
C ALA A 181 -29.25 -33.41 0.96
N ARG A 182 -30.37 -32.84 0.49
CA ARG A 182 -31.68 -33.07 1.11
C ARG A 182 -32.59 -33.75 0.09
N GLY A 183 -32.47 -35.08 0.02
CA GLY A 183 -33.22 -35.92 -0.91
C GLY A 183 -33.11 -37.42 -0.62
N LYS A 184 -34.00 -37.90 0.25
CA LYS A 184 -34.58 -39.26 0.37
C LYS A 184 -33.70 -40.53 0.14
N LYS A 185 -33.62 -41.30 1.25
CA LYS A 185 -33.91 -42.74 1.42
C LYS A 185 -32.84 -43.82 1.13
N LYS A 186 -32.61 -44.61 2.19
CA LYS A 186 -32.38 -46.07 2.32
C LYS A 186 -30.95 -46.58 2.61
N ALA A 187 -30.82 -47.02 3.86
CA ALA A 187 -30.34 -48.31 4.35
C ALA A 187 -28.99 -48.91 3.86
N ALA A 188 -28.15 -49.14 4.87
CA ALA A 188 -27.22 -50.27 5.06
C ALA A 188 -26.05 -50.45 4.09
N ALA A 189 -24.82 -50.26 4.60
CA ALA A 189 -23.79 -51.31 4.67
C ALA A 189 -22.53 -50.82 5.38
N HIS A 190 -22.09 -51.59 6.37
CA HIS A 190 -20.70 -51.69 6.84
C HIS A 190 -19.71 -51.76 5.67
N VAL A 191 -18.56 -51.07 5.76
CA VAL A 191 -17.21 -51.66 5.56
C VAL A 191 -16.15 -50.75 6.23
N LYS A 192 -15.29 -51.41 7.02
CA LYS A 192 -14.04 -50.95 7.65
C LYS A 192 -13.09 -50.24 6.68
N GLY A 193 -12.54 -49.09 7.08
CA GLY A 193 -11.49 -48.37 6.34
C GLY A 193 -10.46 -47.69 7.23
N LYS A 194 -9.38 -48.41 7.53
CA LYS A 194 -7.97 -47.96 7.69
C LYS A 194 -7.73 -46.49 8.11
N LYS A 195 -7.36 -46.30 9.38
CA LYS A 195 -6.60 -45.13 9.88
C LYS A 195 -5.33 -44.95 9.04
N LYS A 196 -5.30 -43.93 8.18
CA LYS A 196 -4.05 -43.39 7.61
C LYS A 196 -3.79 -42.06 8.32
N LYS A 197 -2.70 -42.08 9.09
CA LYS A 197 -2.13 -40.97 9.85
C LYS A 197 -1.76 -39.87 8.85
N VAL A 198 -2.52 -38.77 8.82
CA VAL A 198 -2.14 -37.55 8.12
C VAL A 198 -1.21 -36.81 9.06
N GLY A 199 0.04 -36.65 8.66
CA GLY A 199 1.02 -35.80 9.32
C GLY A 199 0.56 -34.35 9.22
N ASN A 200 0.61 -33.66 10.35
CA ASN A 200 0.29 -32.26 10.50
C ASN A 200 1.57 -31.46 10.22
N ASP A 201 1.84 -31.11 8.95
CA ASP A 201 2.87 -30.14 8.56
C ASP A 201 2.26 -28.74 8.59
N ASN A 202 1.90 -28.25 9.78
CA ASN A 202 1.29 -26.91 9.97
C ASN A 202 2.16 -25.95 10.81
N ASP A 203 3.37 -26.36 11.23
CA ASP A 203 4.19 -25.57 12.14
C ASP A 203 5.11 -24.55 11.41
N GLU A 204 5.37 -24.71 10.11
CA GLU A 204 6.21 -23.75 9.36
C GLU A 204 5.46 -22.46 9.00
N ASP A 205 4.13 -22.50 8.86
CA ASP A 205 3.33 -21.38 8.35
C ASP A 205 2.88 -20.39 9.42
N GLU A 206 2.81 -20.78 10.71
CA GLU A 206 2.56 -19.83 11.82
C GLU A 206 3.79 -18.94 12.09
N THR A 207 4.98 -19.50 11.93
CA THR A 207 6.25 -18.84 12.27
C THR A 207 6.57 -17.71 11.29
N SER A 208 6.25 -17.89 10.01
CA SER A 208 6.37 -16.88 8.96
C SER A 208 5.32 -15.76 9.07
N ARG A 209 4.12 -16.06 9.61
CA ARG A 209 3.04 -15.08 9.87
C ARG A 209 3.36 -14.10 11.00
N SER A 210 3.99 -14.58 12.07
CA SER A 210 4.45 -13.73 13.18
C SER A 210 5.52 -12.73 12.72
N ALA A 211 6.46 -13.19 11.88
CA ALA A 211 7.59 -12.40 11.40
C ALA A 211 7.20 -11.21 10.52
N LEU A 212 6.22 -11.38 9.62
CA LEU A 212 5.72 -10.30 8.74
C LEU A 212 4.88 -9.24 9.46
N SER A 213 4.40 -9.55 10.67
CA SER A 213 3.59 -8.63 11.47
C SER A 213 4.42 -7.76 12.42
N THR A 214 5.73 -8.03 12.52
CA THR A 214 6.63 -7.41 13.49
C THR A 214 7.59 -6.45 12.80
N PHE A 215 7.51 -5.19 13.19
CA PHE A 215 8.37 -4.12 12.72
C PHE A 215 9.80 -4.27 13.25
N MET A 216 10.00 -4.27 14.57
CA MET A 216 11.32 -4.37 15.21
C MET A 216 11.19 -5.03 16.60
N THR A 217 12.27 -5.66 17.08
CA THR A 217 12.36 -6.16 18.46
C THR A 217 12.76 -5.03 19.42
N ALA A 218 12.54 -5.23 20.73
CA ALA A 218 12.98 -4.28 21.76
C ALA A 218 14.49 -3.97 21.67
N GLU A 219 15.33 -5.00 21.49
CA GLU A 219 16.79 -4.85 21.31
C GLU A 219 17.15 -3.94 20.12
N GLN A 220 16.46 -4.11 18.98
CA GLN A 220 16.70 -3.27 17.81
C GLN A 220 16.21 -1.83 18.04
N ILE A 221 15.12 -1.64 18.78
CA ILE A 221 14.63 -0.32 19.15
C ILE A 221 15.67 0.39 20.03
N VAL A 222 16.25 -0.30 21.03
CA VAL A 222 17.33 0.27 21.87
C VAL A 222 18.49 0.77 21.01
N THR A 223 18.92 0.02 20.00
CA THR A 223 20.02 0.47 19.13
C THR A 223 19.70 1.77 18.40
N VAL A 224 18.48 1.93 17.89
CA VAL A 224 18.04 3.17 17.22
C VAL A 224 17.94 4.33 18.21
N LEU A 225 17.49 4.07 19.44
CA LEU A 225 17.42 5.09 20.48
C LEU A 225 18.82 5.58 20.90
N LYS A 226 19.81 4.68 21.00
CA LYS A 226 21.21 5.01 21.33
C LYS A 226 21.88 5.89 20.29
N ASP A 227 21.55 5.69 19.02
CA ASP A 227 22.07 6.50 17.91
C ASP A 227 21.39 7.88 17.80
N SER A 228 20.35 8.15 18.60
CA SER A 228 19.61 9.41 18.55
C SER A 228 20.31 10.53 19.32
N VAL A 229 20.51 11.66 18.65
CA VAL A 229 21.08 12.88 19.26
C VAL A 229 20.19 13.43 20.40
N THR A 230 18.88 13.17 20.33
CA THR A 230 17.91 13.64 21.34
C THR A 230 17.98 12.90 22.68
N LEU A 231 18.57 11.69 22.70
CA LEU A 231 18.73 10.87 23.91
C LEU A 231 20.20 10.75 24.31
N GLU A 232 21.03 11.69 23.87
CA GLU A 232 22.44 11.74 24.23
C GLU A 232 22.58 11.82 25.77
N ASN A 233 23.31 10.87 26.35
CA ASN A 233 23.50 10.66 27.80
C ASN A 233 22.30 10.08 28.57
N CYS A 234 21.23 9.62 27.90
CA CYS A 234 20.15 8.89 28.55
C CYS A 234 20.66 7.54 29.11
N PRO A 235 20.38 7.20 30.38
CA PRO A 235 20.75 5.91 30.98
C PRO A 235 20.21 4.70 30.22
N ASP A 236 21.02 3.64 30.12
CA ASP A 236 20.65 2.40 29.40
C ASP A 236 19.36 1.77 29.93
N CYS A 237 19.13 1.79 31.24
CA CYS A 237 17.90 1.27 31.86
C CYS A 237 16.64 1.99 31.36
N ILE A 238 16.69 3.31 31.17
CA ILE A 238 15.57 4.08 30.61
C ILE A 238 15.37 3.71 29.13
N LEU A 239 16.45 3.54 28.37
CA LEU A 239 16.36 3.13 26.96
C LEU A 239 15.73 1.74 26.80
N GLU A 240 16.03 0.81 27.69
CA GLU A 240 15.44 -0.52 27.73
C GLU A 240 13.93 -0.44 28.01
N GLU A 241 13.51 0.29 29.05
CA GLU A 241 12.09 0.49 29.38
C GLU A 241 11.32 1.19 28.22
N LEU A 242 11.90 2.25 27.65
CA LEU A 242 11.32 2.93 26.47
C LEU A 242 11.17 1.97 25.29
N SER A 243 12.13 1.07 25.09
CA SER A 243 12.06 0.11 23.99
C SER A 243 10.85 -0.81 24.13
N GLU A 244 10.57 -1.31 25.34
CA GLU A 244 9.40 -2.15 25.61
C GLU A 244 8.09 -1.40 25.38
N MET A 245 8.01 -0.13 25.83
CA MET A 245 6.86 0.73 25.60
C MET A 245 6.61 1.01 24.12
N LEU A 246 7.67 1.08 23.30
CA LEU A 246 7.62 1.43 21.89
C LEU A 246 7.29 0.26 20.96
N VAL A 247 7.56 -0.99 21.35
CA VAL A 247 7.32 -2.17 20.49
C VAL A 247 5.88 -2.21 19.97
N SER A 248 4.90 -2.08 20.86
CA SER A 248 3.48 -2.15 20.49
C SER A 248 3.03 -1.03 19.53
N PRO A 249 3.24 0.27 19.84
CA PRO A 249 2.82 1.36 18.96
C PRO A 249 3.57 1.38 17.62
N LEU A 250 4.85 1.01 17.58
CA LEU A 250 5.61 0.93 16.33
C LEU A 250 5.09 -0.20 15.42
N ASN A 251 4.80 -1.37 16.00
CA ASN A 251 4.17 -2.47 15.27
C ASN A 251 2.79 -2.09 14.72
N ALA A 252 1.99 -1.33 15.49
CA ALA A 252 0.70 -0.84 15.03
C ALA A 252 0.82 0.12 13.84
N LYS A 253 1.74 1.10 13.91
CA LYS A 253 2.03 2.02 12.80
C LYS A 253 2.51 1.27 11.54
N TYR A 254 3.39 0.30 11.70
CA TYR A 254 3.91 -0.51 10.60
C TYR A 254 2.81 -1.32 9.90
N ARG A 255 1.93 -1.99 10.66
CA ARG A 255 0.79 -2.72 10.09
C ARG A 255 -0.16 -1.81 9.33
N ALA A 256 -0.50 -0.64 9.89
CA ALA A 256 -1.34 0.34 9.20
C ALA A 256 -0.72 0.80 7.88
N ARG A 257 0.61 0.95 7.83
CA ARG A 257 1.33 1.30 6.60
C ARG A 257 1.32 0.17 5.57
N LEU A 258 1.55 -1.08 5.98
CA LEU A 258 1.45 -2.25 5.11
C LEU A 258 0.07 -2.36 4.46
N ASP A 259 -0.99 -2.21 5.26
CA ASP A 259 -2.37 -2.26 4.77
C ASP A 259 -2.67 -1.13 3.76
N ALA A 260 -2.15 0.09 4.01
CA ALA A 260 -2.31 1.22 3.10
C ALA A 260 -1.61 1.01 1.75
N VAL A 261 -0.36 0.52 1.77
CA VAL A 261 0.40 0.20 0.54
C VAL A 261 -0.30 -0.89 -0.25
N PHE A 262 -0.81 -1.92 0.44
CA PHE A 262 -1.58 -2.99 -0.18
C PHE A 262 -2.87 -2.47 -0.83
N LEU A 263 -3.64 -1.62 -0.14
CA LEU A 263 -4.90 -1.11 -0.65
C LEU A 263 -4.71 -0.27 -1.93
N ILE A 264 -3.68 0.58 -1.96
CA ILE A 264 -3.32 1.37 -3.14
C ILE A 264 -2.97 0.45 -4.32
N ALA A 265 -2.17 -0.58 -4.09
CA ALA A 265 -1.82 -1.55 -5.12
C ALA A 265 -3.05 -2.33 -5.62
N TYR A 266 -3.92 -2.76 -4.70
CA TYR A 266 -5.14 -3.51 -5.00
C TYR A 266 -6.13 -2.68 -5.84
N ASP A 267 -6.38 -1.43 -5.46
CA ASP A 267 -7.29 -0.55 -6.20
C ASP A 267 -6.75 -0.19 -7.59
N SER A 268 -5.44 0.01 -7.70
CA SER A 268 -4.78 0.24 -9.00
C SER A 268 -4.95 -0.98 -9.92
N HIS A 269 -4.59 -2.18 -9.44
CA HIS A 269 -4.77 -3.43 -10.19
C HIS A 269 -6.23 -3.69 -10.57
N ARG A 270 -7.19 -3.40 -9.68
CA ARG A 270 -8.61 -3.57 -9.94
C ARG A 270 -9.11 -2.65 -11.05
N LYS A 271 -8.70 -1.38 -11.05
CA LYS A 271 -9.05 -0.42 -12.12
C LYS A 271 -8.49 -0.89 -13.46
N THR A 272 -7.20 -1.22 -13.52
CA THR A 272 -6.55 -1.72 -14.74
C THR A 272 -7.25 -2.97 -15.29
N ARG A 273 -7.62 -3.92 -14.42
CA ARG A 273 -8.34 -5.13 -14.82
C ARG A 273 -9.75 -4.83 -15.35
N THR A 274 -10.44 -3.85 -14.75
CA THR A 274 -11.78 -3.43 -15.20
C THR A 274 -11.70 -2.79 -16.60
N ASP A 275 -10.75 -1.89 -16.81
CA ASP A 275 -10.52 -1.23 -18.10
C ASP A 275 -10.15 -2.25 -19.19
N LEU A 276 -9.30 -3.23 -18.85
CA LEU A 276 -8.91 -4.30 -19.76
C LEU A 276 -10.10 -5.21 -20.14
N SER A 277 -10.94 -5.56 -19.17
CA SER A 277 -12.18 -6.32 -19.40
C SER A 277 -13.14 -5.57 -20.32
N GLU A 278 -13.37 -4.27 -20.09
CA GLU A 278 -14.18 -3.44 -20.98
C GLU A 278 -13.62 -3.39 -22.40
N LYS A 279 -12.30 -3.23 -22.55
CA LYS A 279 -11.63 -3.25 -23.86
C LYS A 279 -11.86 -4.57 -24.59
N MET A 280 -11.72 -5.71 -23.90
CA MET A 280 -11.97 -7.03 -24.47
C MET A 280 -13.43 -7.21 -24.89
N ASN A 281 -14.40 -6.82 -24.05
CA ASN A 281 -15.83 -6.92 -24.36
C ASN A 281 -16.23 -6.04 -25.56
N ARG A 282 -15.68 -4.82 -25.66
CA ARG A 282 -15.89 -3.92 -26.81
C ARG A 282 -15.30 -4.51 -28.10
N LEU A 283 -14.11 -5.11 -28.03
CA LEU A 283 -13.47 -5.75 -29.17
C LEU A 283 -14.27 -6.98 -29.64
N TYR A 284 -14.71 -7.83 -28.71
CA TYR A 284 -15.59 -8.97 -29.02
C TYR A 284 -16.87 -8.52 -29.72
N SER A 285 -17.55 -7.50 -29.16
CA SER A 285 -18.77 -6.93 -29.75
C SER A 285 -18.52 -6.41 -31.17
N THR A 286 -17.40 -5.73 -31.39
CA THR A 286 -17.00 -5.23 -32.71
C THR A 286 -16.77 -6.37 -33.71
N ILE A 287 -16.08 -7.44 -33.30
CA ILE A 287 -15.86 -8.64 -34.13
C ILE A 287 -17.20 -9.26 -34.52
N THR A 288 -18.13 -9.46 -33.56
CA THR A 288 -19.44 -10.06 -33.85
C THR A 288 -20.28 -9.24 -34.82
N LEU A 289 -20.29 -7.90 -34.67
CA LEU A 289 -21.00 -7.03 -35.61
C LEU A 289 -20.34 -7.00 -36.99
N SER A 290 -19.01 -7.08 -37.03
CA SER A 290 -18.28 -7.15 -38.29
C SER A 290 -18.44 -8.47 -39.01
N ASP A 291 -18.57 -9.61 -38.32
CA ASP A 291 -18.85 -10.90 -38.98
C ASP A 291 -20.29 -10.93 -39.52
N LEU A 292 -21.23 -10.37 -38.76
CA LEU A 292 -22.62 -10.23 -39.20
C LEU A 292 -22.74 -9.40 -40.47
N SER A 293 -21.93 -8.35 -40.63
CA SER A 293 -21.97 -7.50 -41.82
C SER A 293 -21.46 -8.18 -43.08
N LEU A 294 -20.71 -9.28 -42.96
CA LEU A 294 -20.16 -9.98 -44.11
C LEU A 294 -21.23 -10.67 -44.97
N SER A 295 -22.46 -10.83 -44.45
CA SER A 295 -23.57 -11.43 -45.20
C SER A 295 -24.02 -10.61 -46.41
N VAL A 296 -23.61 -9.33 -46.51
CA VAL A 296 -23.95 -8.46 -47.66
C VAL A 296 -23.04 -8.69 -48.87
N PHE A 297 -21.90 -9.37 -48.68
CA PHE A 297 -20.94 -9.66 -49.73
C PHE A 297 -21.13 -11.08 -50.29
N ASP A 298 -20.51 -11.36 -51.44
CA ASP A 298 -20.42 -12.72 -51.95
C ASP A 298 -19.56 -13.61 -51.02
N GLU A 299 -19.81 -14.92 -51.04
CA GLU A 299 -19.17 -15.85 -50.11
C GLU A 299 -17.64 -15.86 -50.22
N LYS A 300 -17.08 -15.60 -51.40
CA LYS A 300 -15.63 -15.58 -51.60
C LYS A 300 -15.00 -14.37 -50.91
N LEU A 301 -15.58 -13.18 -51.06
CA LEU A 301 -15.12 -11.98 -50.36
C LEU A 301 -15.38 -12.07 -48.85
N ALA A 302 -16.56 -12.54 -48.44
CA ALA A 302 -16.91 -12.74 -47.04
C ALA A 302 -15.89 -13.67 -46.34
N GLN A 303 -15.51 -14.79 -46.97
CA GLN A 303 -14.50 -15.69 -46.41
C GLN A 303 -13.12 -15.02 -46.25
N GLN A 304 -12.70 -14.18 -47.20
CA GLN A 304 -11.43 -13.46 -47.08
C GLN A 304 -11.45 -12.42 -45.96
N LEU A 305 -12.58 -11.75 -45.76
CA LEU A 305 -12.80 -10.79 -44.66
C LEU A 305 -12.83 -11.51 -43.30
N ARG A 306 -13.46 -12.70 -43.19
CA ARG A 306 -13.40 -13.54 -41.98
C ARG A 306 -11.96 -13.93 -41.62
N LEU A 307 -11.17 -14.34 -42.60
CA LEU A 307 -9.74 -14.63 -42.39
C LEU A 307 -8.95 -13.40 -41.93
N HIS A 308 -9.34 -12.20 -42.38
CA HIS A 308 -8.75 -10.96 -41.90
C HIS A 308 -9.14 -10.65 -40.45
N LEU A 309 -10.41 -10.85 -40.07
CA LEU A 309 -10.87 -10.74 -38.68
C LEU A 309 -10.11 -11.69 -37.76
N LEU A 310 -9.96 -12.95 -38.16
CA LEU A 310 -9.23 -13.96 -37.39
C LEU A 310 -7.77 -13.56 -37.16
N ARG A 311 -7.08 -13.07 -38.20
CA ARG A 311 -5.67 -12.69 -38.12
C ARG A 311 -5.41 -11.36 -37.42
N GLY A 312 -6.38 -10.45 -37.45
CA GLY A 312 -6.31 -9.15 -36.78
C GLY A 312 -7.02 -9.18 -35.42
N ALA A 313 -8.22 -8.63 -35.38
CA ALA A 313 -8.98 -8.38 -34.15
C ALA A 313 -9.17 -9.62 -33.25
N CYS A 314 -9.35 -10.82 -33.81
CA CYS A 314 -9.48 -12.04 -33.00
C CYS A 314 -8.15 -12.44 -32.35
N THR A 315 -7.02 -12.31 -33.06
CA THR A 315 -5.68 -12.49 -32.50
C THR A 315 -5.44 -11.50 -31.37
N ASP A 316 -5.78 -10.22 -31.58
CA ASP A 316 -5.62 -9.18 -30.56
C ASP A 316 -6.45 -9.49 -29.31
N LEU A 317 -7.69 -9.95 -29.48
CA LEU A 317 -8.55 -10.36 -28.37
C LEU A 317 -8.00 -11.58 -27.63
N ALA A 318 -7.52 -12.61 -28.35
CA ALA A 318 -6.91 -13.79 -27.75
C ALA A 318 -5.64 -13.44 -26.96
N ASN A 319 -4.83 -12.54 -27.50
CA ASN A 319 -3.63 -12.02 -26.87
C ASN A 319 -3.94 -11.20 -25.60
N LEU A 320 -4.96 -10.33 -25.65
CA LEU A 320 -5.43 -9.59 -24.47
C LEU A 320 -5.92 -10.52 -23.37
N ALA A 321 -6.70 -11.55 -23.71
CA ALA A 321 -7.20 -12.53 -22.75
C ALA A 321 -6.07 -13.34 -22.11
N LEU A 322 -5.08 -13.77 -22.91
CA LEU A 322 -3.90 -14.46 -22.40
C LEU A 322 -3.09 -13.55 -21.47
N GLY A 323 -2.90 -12.29 -21.86
CA GLY A 323 -2.19 -11.32 -21.03
C GLY A 323 -2.89 -11.01 -19.71
N ASP A 324 -4.22 -10.90 -19.70
CA ASP A 324 -5.00 -10.73 -18.46
C ASP A 324 -4.87 -11.95 -17.54
N TYR A 325 -4.93 -13.16 -18.10
CA TYR A 325 -4.86 -14.38 -17.31
C TYR A 325 -3.46 -14.65 -16.75
N ALA A 326 -2.42 -14.41 -17.55
CA ALA A 326 -1.02 -14.65 -17.19
C ALA A 326 -0.32 -13.43 -16.56
N ASP A 327 -1.05 -12.34 -16.29
CA ASP A 327 -0.54 -11.08 -15.71
C ASP A 327 0.66 -10.49 -16.49
N MET A 328 0.54 -10.44 -17.82
CA MET A 328 1.60 -10.01 -18.73
C MET A 328 1.53 -8.50 -19.04
N PRO A 329 2.66 -7.76 -19.01
CA PRO A 329 2.66 -6.29 -19.14
C PRO A 329 2.29 -5.76 -20.53
N ASN A 330 2.64 -6.48 -21.61
CA ASN A 330 2.34 -6.08 -23.00
C ASN A 330 1.57 -7.18 -23.76
N PRO A 331 0.24 -7.29 -23.55
CA PRO A 331 -0.54 -8.39 -24.13
C PRO A 331 -0.56 -8.38 -25.66
N LEU A 332 -0.49 -7.22 -26.30
CA LEU A 332 -0.60 -7.11 -27.77
C LEU A 332 0.71 -7.43 -28.52
N GLU A 333 1.84 -7.53 -27.81
CA GLU A 333 3.16 -7.84 -28.39
C GLU A 333 3.60 -9.28 -28.09
N ILE A 334 2.65 -10.15 -27.76
CA ILE A 334 2.94 -11.54 -27.43
C ILE A 334 3.44 -12.28 -28.68
N THR A 335 4.72 -12.66 -28.66
CA THR A 335 5.30 -13.55 -29.67
C THR A 335 4.80 -14.98 -29.48
N LYS A 336 4.84 -15.79 -30.56
CA LYS A 336 4.50 -17.21 -30.50
C LYS A 336 5.24 -17.97 -29.39
N LYS A 337 6.54 -17.70 -29.20
CA LYS A 337 7.35 -18.37 -28.17
C LYS A 337 6.86 -18.02 -26.75
N VAL A 338 6.60 -16.74 -26.50
CA VAL A 338 6.12 -16.26 -25.19
C VAL A 338 4.75 -16.84 -24.89
N ARG A 339 3.85 -16.85 -25.87
CA ARG A 339 2.53 -17.48 -25.77
C ARG A 339 2.63 -18.96 -25.41
N ASP A 340 3.40 -19.72 -26.19
CA ASP A 340 3.47 -21.18 -26.03
C ASP A 340 4.08 -21.54 -24.67
N SER A 341 5.03 -20.73 -24.16
CA SER A 341 5.57 -20.86 -22.79
C SER A 341 4.52 -20.56 -21.73
N ALA A 342 3.78 -19.45 -21.85
CA ALA A 342 2.76 -19.06 -20.88
C ALA A 342 1.67 -20.12 -20.77
N ILE A 343 1.21 -20.69 -21.89
CA ILE A 343 0.19 -21.75 -21.91
C ILE A 343 0.71 -23.06 -21.28
N GLN A 344 2.00 -23.38 -21.44
CA GLN A 344 2.59 -24.59 -20.86
C GLN A 344 2.61 -24.59 -19.33
N GLU A 345 2.79 -23.41 -18.71
CA GLU A 345 2.79 -23.23 -17.25
C GLU A 345 1.38 -23.29 -16.63
N MET A 346 0.33 -23.22 -17.45
CA MET A 346 -1.05 -23.25 -16.97
C MET A 346 -1.50 -24.63 -16.53
N VAL A 347 -2.39 -24.65 -15.53
CA VAL A 347 -3.08 -25.85 -15.06
C VAL A 347 -4.41 -26.02 -15.82
N SER A 348 -4.83 -27.27 -16.00
CA SER A 348 -6.15 -27.61 -16.55
C SER A 348 -7.28 -27.00 -15.68
N PRO A 349 -8.36 -26.45 -16.28
CA PRO A 349 -8.71 -26.49 -17.70
C PRO A 349 -8.23 -25.28 -18.51
N ALA A 350 -7.62 -24.28 -17.88
CA ALA A 350 -7.22 -23.03 -18.54
C ALA A 350 -6.29 -23.28 -19.73
N LYS A 351 -5.33 -24.20 -19.55
CA LYS A 351 -4.43 -24.65 -20.62
C LYS A 351 -5.17 -25.10 -21.87
N GLU A 352 -6.15 -26.00 -21.71
CA GLU A 352 -6.92 -26.56 -22.83
C GLU A 352 -7.78 -25.49 -23.52
N TYR A 353 -8.31 -24.54 -22.76
CA TYR A 353 -9.11 -23.44 -23.30
C TYR A 353 -8.27 -22.46 -24.13
N PHE A 354 -7.07 -22.10 -23.66
CA PHE A 354 -6.17 -21.24 -24.41
C PHE A 354 -5.58 -21.96 -25.64
N ASP A 355 -5.25 -23.25 -25.54
CA ASP A 355 -4.84 -24.06 -26.69
C ASP A 355 -5.93 -24.05 -27.78
N ALA A 356 -7.19 -24.27 -27.40
CA ALA A 356 -8.32 -24.23 -28.33
C ALA A 356 -8.53 -22.83 -28.94
N LEU A 357 -8.42 -21.77 -28.13
CA LEU A 357 -8.54 -20.39 -28.59
C LEU A 357 -7.52 -20.06 -29.67
N PHE A 358 -6.23 -20.34 -29.43
CA PHE A 358 -5.19 -20.02 -30.41
C PHE A 358 -5.21 -20.96 -31.62
N ALA A 359 -5.69 -22.20 -31.49
CA ALA A 359 -5.93 -23.08 -32.62
C ALA A 359 -7.03 -22.53 -33.54
N SER A 360 -8.11 -21.96 -32.97
CA SER A 360 -9.23 -21.41 -33.74
C SER A 360 -8.85 -20.26 -34.69
N LEU A 361 -7.76 -19.54 -34.40
CA LEU A 361 -7.26 -18.45 -35.26
C LEU A 361 -6.72 -18.94 -36.61
N GLY A 362 -6.42 -20.25 -36.73
CA GLY A 362 -5.99 -20.90 -37.96
C GLY A 362 -7.15 -21.38 -38.85
N GLU A 363 -8.38 -21.31 -38.37
CA GLU A 363 -9.57 -21.85 -39.04
C GLU A 363 -10.09 -20.92 -40.16
N LYS A 364 -11.08 -21.40 -40.91
CA LYS A 364 -11.74 -20.64 -42.00
C LYS A 364 -13.01 -19.91 -41.58
N THR A 365 -13.53 -20.21 -40.39
CA THR A 365 -14.80 -19.65 -39.87
C THR A 365 -14.59 -19.14 -38.45
N LEU A 366 -15.42 -18.20 -38.00
CA LEU A 366 -15.33 -17.65 -36.63
C LEU A 366 -16.02 -18.53 -35.58
N GLN A 367 -16.80 -19.54 -35.97
CA GLN A 367 -17.52 -20.38 -35.00
C GLN A 367 -16.61 -21.04 -33.96
N PRO A 368 -15.48 -21.69 -34.33
CA PRO A 368 -14.57 -22.28 -33.35
C PRO A 368 -13.94 -21.23 -32.42
N PHE A 369 -13.78 -20.00 -32.90
CA PHE A 369 -13.27 -18.89 -32.10
C PHE A 369 -14.29 -18.44 -31.05
N TYR A 370 -15.58 -18.33 -31.43
CA TYR A 370 -16.65 -18.02 -30.49
C TYR A 370 -16.79 -19.09 -29.41
N ASP A 371 -16.81 -20.37 -29.81
CA ASP A 371 -16.90 -21.49 -28.88
C ASP A 371 -15.73 -21.50 -27.87
N ALA A 372 -14.52 -21.17 -28.32
CA ALA A 372 -13.35 -21.03 -27.45
C ALA A 372 -13.45 -19.81 -26.53
N MET A 373 -13.88 -18.65 -27.05
CA MET A 373 -14.05 -17.42 -26.26
C MET A 373 -15.09 -17.56 -25.15
N GLU A 374 -16.16 -18.35 -25.36
CA GLU A 374 -17.13 -18.67 -24.30
C GLU A 374 -16.48 -19.40 -23.12
N LYS A 375 -15.46 -20.24 -23.37
CA LYS A 375 -14.69 -20.90 -22.29
C LYS A 375 -13.76 -19.93 -21.58
N ILE A 376 -13.14 -19.01 -22.32
CA ILE A 376 -12.28 -17.96 -21.78
C ILE A 376 -13.06 -16.96 -20.90
N ALA A 377 -14.32 -16.70 -21.26
CA ALA A 377 -15.20 -15.80 -20.52
C ALA A 377 -15.62 -16.32 -19.13
N LEU A 378 -15.40 -17.60 -18.83
CA LEU A 378 -15.84 -18.20 -17.58
C LEU A 378 -15.28 -17.45 -16.35
N PRO A 379 -16.02 -17.42 -15.21
CA PRO A 379 -15.60 -16.68 -14.00
C PRO A 379 -14.26 -17.13 -13.42
N ASN A 380 -13.87 -18.38 -13.66
CA ASN A 380 -12.61 -18.95 -13.19
C ASN A 380 -11.44 -18.74 -14.17
N ILE A 381 -11.66 -18.06 -15.30
CA ILE A 381 -10.63 -17.73 -16.30
C ILE A 381 -10.46 -16.21 -16.39
N CYS A 382 -11.15 -15.53 -17.32
CA CYS A 382 -11.04 -14.08 -17.50
C CYS A 382 -12.27 -13.30 -16.98
N SER A 383 -13.34 -13.98 -16.54
CA SER A 383 -14.57 -13.33 -16.04
C SER A 383 -15.13 -12.25 -17.00
N LEU A 384 -15.26 -12.60 -18.28
CA LEU A 384 -15.72 -11.66 -19.31
C LEU A 384 -17.23 -11.76 -19.47
N ASN A 385 -17.89 -10.60 -19.57
CA ASN A 385 -19.30 -10.54 -19.93
C ASN A 385 -19.41 -10.41 -21.44
N LEU A 386 -19.16 -11.51 -22.15
CA LEU A 386 -19.34 -11.57 -23.60
C LEU A 386 -20.84 -11.59 -23.90
N TYR A 387 -21.31 -10.66 -24.72
CA TYR A 387 -22.68 -10.65 -25.22
C TYR A 387 -22.70 -10.25 -26.69
N HIS A 388 -23.70 -10.77 -27.40
CA HIS A 388 -24.05 -10.25 -28.71
C HIS A 388 -24.83 -8.95 -28.50
N PRO A 389 -24.41 -7.82 -29.12
CA PRO A 389 -25.10 -6.55 -28.96
C PRO A 389 -26.58 -6.66 -29.32
N ASP A 390 -27.45 -6.15 -28.45
CA ASP A 390 -28.87 -6.04 -28.77
C ASP A 390 -29.12 -5.00 -29.87
N ARG A 391 -30.37 -4.84 -30.31
CA ARG A 391 -30.70 -3.88 -31.37
C ARG A 391 -30.30 -2.44 -31.01
N LYS A 392 -30.45 -2.03 -29.75
CA LYS A 392 -30.14 -0.65 -29.30
C LYS A 392 -28.64 -0.44 -29.25
N THR A 393 -27.91 -1.34 -28.61
CA THR A 393 -26.45 -1.32 -28.52
C THR A 393 -25.81 -1.40 -29.90
N LYS A 394 -26.37 -2.20 -30.83
CA LYS A 394 -25.91 -2.23 -32.22
C LYS A 394 -26.00 -0.85 -32.87
N THR A 395 -27.16 -0.18 -32.78
CA THR A 395 -27.34 1.16 -33.35
C THR A 395 -26.37 2.17 -32.73
N GLU A 396 -26.21 2.15 -31.42
CA GLU A 396 -25.25 3.02 -30.71
C GLU A 396 -23.81 2.77 -31.15
N MET A 397 -23.37 1.52 -31.23
CA MET A 397 -22.02 1.15 -31.67
C MET A 397 -21.75 1.57 -33.12
N VAL A 398 -22.73 1.43 -34.01
CA VAL A 398 -22.61 1.87 -35.41
C VAL A 398 -22.48 3.39 -35.48
N ASN A 399 -23.29 4.14 -34.74
CA ASN A 399 -23.18 5.61 -34.67
C ASN A 399 -21.82 6.05 -34.12
N ASN A 400 -21.36 5.42 -33.04
CA ASN A 400 -20.04 5.69 -32.47
C ASN A 400 -18.92 5.38 -33.47
N ARG A 401 -19.07 4.31 -34.27
CA ARG A 401 -18.10 3.97 -35.32
C ARG A 401 -18.10 4.98 -36.46
N CYS A 402 -19.26 5.48 -36.90
CA CYS A 402 -19.33 6.56 -37.89
C CYS A 402 -18.58 7.80 -37.42
N ASN A 403 -18.86 8.25 -36.19
CA ASN A 403 -18.18 9.42 -35.61
C ASN A 403 -16.68 9.20 -35.50
N TYR A 404 -16.24 8.04 -35.03
CA TYR A 404 -14.83 7.68 -34.94
C TYR A 404 -14.14 7.70 -36.31
N LEU A 405 -14.75 7.06 -37.32
CA LEU A 405 -14.21 7.02 -38.68
C LEU A 405 -14.16 8.42 -39.31
N ALA A 406 -15.16 9.26 -39.06
CA ALA A 406 -15.17 10.64 -39.55
C ALA A 406 -14.05 11.48 -38.93
N GLU A 407 -13.83 11.37 -37.61
CA GLU A 407 -12.73 12.07 -36.93
C GLU A 407 -11.35 11.55 -37.37
N GLU A 408 -11.17 10.22 -37.49
CA GLU A 408 -9.93 9.66 -38.05
C GLU A 408 -9.71 10.11 -39.49
N LEU A 409 -10.76 10.15 -40.32
CA LEU A 409 -10.67 10.59 -41.70
C LEU A 409 -10.25 12.07 -41.77
N LYS A 410 -10.79 12.95 -40.91
CA LYS A 410 -10.38 14.36 -40.81
C LYS A 410 -8.89 14.49 -40.48
N ALA A 411 -8.41 13.70 -39.53
CA ALA A 411 -7.03 13.75 -39.05
C ALA A 411 -6.01 13.02 -39.95
N CYS A 412 -6.47 12.18 -40.87
CA CYS A 412 -5.58 11.35 -41.69
C CYS A 412 -4.89 12.18 -42.80
N SER A 413 -3.56 12.13 -42.87
CA SER A 413 -2.79 12.76 -43.95
C SER A 413 -2.47 11.81 -45.10
N GLU A 414 -2.34 10.51 -44.81
CA GLU A 414 -1.92 9.51 -45.80
C GLU A 414 -3.06 9.13 -46.76
N PRO A 415 -2.88 9.24 -48.09
CA PRO A 415 -3.97 9.10 -49.06
C PRO A 415 -4.55 7.68 -49.11
N ALA A 416 -3.72 6.64 -48.99
CA ALA A 416 -4.19 5.25 -49.01
C ALA A 416 -5.03 4.89 -47.77
N THR A 417 -4.60 5.35 -46.59
CA THR A 417 -5.35 5.15 -45.33
C THR A 417 -6.65 5.96 -45.35
N ALA A 418 -6.60 7.20 -45.82
CA ALA A 418 -7.79 8.03 -45.95
C ALA A 418 -8.80 7.43 -46.94
N LEU A 419 -8.37 6.84 -48.06
CA LEU A 419 -9.28 6.12 -48.97
C LEU A 419 -9.93 4.90 -48.30
N LEU A 420 -9.19 4.13 -47.50
CA LEU A 420 -9.77 3.03 -46.71
C LEU A 420 -10.81 3.54 -45.71
N LEU A 421 -10.49 4.59 -44.95
CA LEU A 421 -11.40 5.20 -43.97
C LEU A 421 -12.67 5.71 -44.66
N SER A 422 -12.55 6.36 -45.83
CA SER A 422 -13.69 6.77 -46.66
C SER A 422 -14.57 5.59 -47.06
N CYS A 423 -13.99 4.48 -47.53
CA CYS A 423 -14.74 3.29 -47.90
C CYS A 423 -15.48 2.67 -46.70
N LEU A 424 -14.82 2.59 -45.54
CA LEU A 424 -15.42 2.04 -44.32
C LEU A 424 -16.55 2.95 -43.79
N LEU A 425 -16.37 4.27 -43.85
CA LEU A 425 -17.38 5.24 -43.45
C LEU A 425 -18.60 5.18 -44.38
N LEU A 426 -18.37 5.20 -45.71
CA LEU A 426 -19.44 5.06 -46.71
C LEU A 426 -20.19 3.73 -46.58
N PHE A 427 -19.49 2.62 -46.33
CA PHE A 427 -20.12 1.33 -46.03
C PHE A 427 -21.03 1.42 -44.80
N THR A 428 -20.53 2.02 -43.73
CA THR A 428 -21.28 2.14 -42.47
C THR A 428 -22.52 3.02 -42.67
N LEU A 429 -22.39 4.14 -43.40
CA LEU A 429 -23.50 5.06 -43.70
C LEU A 429 -24.57 4.48 -44.63
N THR A 430 -24.19 3.60 -45.55
CA THR A 430 -25.12 2.99 -46.53
C THR A 430 -25.81 1.75 -45.99
N THR A 431 -25.09 0.91 -45.26
CA THR A 431 -25.61 -0.39 -44.78
C THR A 431 -26.08 -0.37 -43.33
N ASN A 432 -25.71 0.65 -42.54
CA ASN A 432 -25.90 0.70 -41.10
C ASN A 432 -25.28 -0.51 -40.37
N GLN A 433 -24.11 -0.95 -40.86
CA GLN A 433 -23.36 -2.08 -40.33
C GLN A 433 -21.89 -1.73 -40.14
N LEU A 434 -21.26 -2.35 -39.15
CA LEU A 434 -19.84 -2.17 -38.86
C LEU A 434 -19.02 -3.15 -39.72
N LEU A 435 -17.92 -2.69 -40.29
CA LEU A 435 -16.98 -3.53 -41.02
C LEU A 435 -15.54 -3.25 -40.61
N LEU A 436 -14.78 -4.32 -40.36
CA LEU A 436 -13.32 -4.28 -40.23
C LEU A 436 -12.70 -4.87 -41.51
N ALA A 437 -11.94 -4.05 -42.21
CA ALA A 437 -11.22 -4.45 -43.41
C ALA A 437 -9.89 -3.69 -43.50
N SER A 438 -8.92 -4.27 -44.21
CA SER A 438 -7.66 -3.61 -44.55
C SER A 438 -7.65 -3.06 -45.97
N GLY A 439 -6.65 -2.22 -46.29
CA GLY A 439 -6.49 -1.58 -47.60
C GLY A 439 -6.53 -2.53 -48.80
N LYS A 440 -6.15 -3.80 -48.62
CA LYS A 440 -6.20 -4.82 -49.68
C LYS A 440 -7.60 -5.10 -50.23
N PHE A 441 -8.64 -4.77 -49.46
CA PHE A 441 -10.04 -5.00 -49.83
C PHE A 441 -10.69 -3.77 -50.45
N VAL A 442 -10.01 -2.62 -50.48
CA VAL A 442 -10.56 -1.36 -51.00
C VAL A 442 -11.16 -1.52 -52.41
N PRO A 443 -10.52 -2.18 -53.39
CA PRO A 443 -11.11 -2.35 -54.71
C PRO A 443 -12.45 -3.11 -54.70
N GLN A 444 -12.55 -4.17 -53.88
CA GLN A 444 -13.78 -4.96 -53.75
C GLN A 444 -14.86 -4.20 -52.98
N LEU A 445 -14.47 -3.41 -51.98
CA LEU A 445 -15.41 -2.55 -51.24
C LEU A 445 -15.96 -1.45 -52.13
N ILE A 446 -15.13 -0.81 -52.94
CA ILE A 446 -15.59 0.21 -53.90
C ILE A 446 -16.55 -0.41 -54.91
N ALA A 447 -16.24 -1.59 -55.45
CA ALA A 447 -17.14 -2.29 -56.37
C ALA A 447 -18.54 -2.54 -55.76
N PHE A 448 -18.61 -2.86 -54.46
CA PHE A 448 -19.89 -2.99 -53.74
C PHE A 448 -20.57 -1.63 -53.50
N LEU A 449 -19.81 -0.61 -53.10
CA LEU A 449 -20.35 0.71 -52.73
C LEU A 449 -20.87 1.48 -53.92
N VAL A 450 -20.22 1.37 -55.08
CA VAL A 450 -20.58 2.13 -56.29
C VAL A 450 -22.02 1.83 -56.70
N ASP A 451 -22.59 0.65 -56.44
CA ASP A 451 -23.99 0.38 -56.76
C ASP A 451 -24.99 1.10 -55.85
N GLN A 452 -24.58 1.47 -54.63
CA GLN A 452 -25.44 2.02 -53.57
C GLN A 452 -25.32 3.54 -53.39
N LEU A 453 -24.36 4.18 -54.07
CA LEU A 453 -24.06 5.60 -53.90
C LEU A 453 -24.75 6.50 -54.94
N PRO A 454 -24.84 7.82 -54.71
CA PRO A 454 -25.20 8.81 -55.73
C PRO A 454 -24.12 8.98 -56.82
N SER A 455 -24.48 9.44 -58.03
CA SER A 455 -23.56 9.51 -59.20
C SER A 455 -22.31 10.36 -58.96
N ASP A 456 -22.48 11.51 -58.29
CA ASP A 456 -21.41 12.43 -57.90
C ASP A 456 -20.41 11.79 -56.93
N MET A 457 -20.90 11.07 -55.91
CA MET A 457 -20.06 10.35 -54.96
C MET A 457 -19.33 9.16 -55.62
N LYS A 458 -19.99 8.45 -56.56
CA LYS A 458 -19.38 7.34 -57.31
C LYS A 458 -18.17 7.80 -58.11
N GLU A 459 -18.32 8.88 -58.85
CA GLU A 459 -17.24 9.43 -59.69
C GLU A 459 -16.03 9.83 -58.86
N LEU A 460 -16.24 10.57 -57.76
CA LEU A 460 -15.18 10.96 -56.84
C LEU A 460 -14.47 9.76 -56.21
N LEU A 461 -15.23 8.74 -55.79
CA LEU A 461 -14.65 7.52 -55.18
C LEU A 461 -13.78 6.75 -56.16
N LEU A 462 -14.20 6.61 -57.42
CA LEU A 462 -13.43 5.93 -58.47
C LEU A 462 -12.18 6.71 -58.88
N GLN A 463 -12.28 8.04 -59.01
CA GLN A 463 -11.12 8.89 -59.32
C GLN A 463 -10.09 8.87 -58.18
N ALA A 464 -10.53 8.92 -56.93
CA ALA A 464 -9.65 8.78 -55.77
C ALA A 464 -8.98 7.40 -55.74
N GLN A 465 -9.70 6.33 -56.09
CA GLN A 465 -9.11 5.00 -56.20
C GLN A 465 -8.01 4.95 -57.27
N GLU A 466 -8.26 5.47 -58.47
CA GLU A 466 -7.30 5.48 -59.56
C GLU A 466 -6.03 6.27 -59.21
N ALA A 467 -6.19 7.45 -58.60
CA ALA A 467 -5.09 8.29 -58.16
C ALA A 467 -4.23 7.58 -57.08
N VAL A 468 -4.87 6.95 -56.08
CA VAL A 468 -4.16 6.20 -55.03
C VAL A 468 -3.47 4.96 -55.60
N VAL A 469 -4.11 4.22 -56.50
CA VAL A 469 -3.50 3.05 -57.15
C VAL A 469 -2.32 3.47 -58.03
N SER A 470 -2.42 4.60 -58.72
CA SER A 470 -1.33 5.16 -59.54
C SER A 470 -0.16 5.58 -58.66
N PHE A 471 -0.41 6.26 -57.54
CA PHE A 471 0.61 6.61 -56.55
C PHE A 471 1.30 5.35 -55.95
N LEU A 472 0.55 4.29 -55.65
CA LEU A 472 1.11 3.05 -55.09
C LEU A 472 1.89 2.21 -56.11
N LYS A 473 1.62 2.36 -57.42
CA LYS A 473 2.27 1.61 -58.50
C LYS A 473 3.40 2.38 -59.19
N GLY A 474 3.31 3.71 -59.25
CA GLY A 474 4.37 4.61 -59.72
C GLY A 474 5.46 4.75 -58.65
N GLU A 475 6.64 5.21 -59.03
CA GLU A 475 7.84 5.30 -58.17
C GLU A 475 7.74 6.37 -57.06
N GLN A 476 6.58 6.53 -56.41
CA GLN A 476 6.33 7.50 -55.33
C GLN A 476 6.79 8.93 -55.68
N ASP A 477 6.55 9.37 -56.91
CA ASP A 477 6.82 10.76 -57.26
C ASP A 477 5.91 11.70 -56.47
N GLU A 478 6.42 12.88 -56.12
CA GLU A 478 5.67 13.87 -55.33
C GLU A 478 4.43 14.39 -56.09
N GLU A 479 4.42 14.30 -57.42
CA GLU A 479 3.31 14.74 -58.25
C GLU A 479 2.10 13.80 -58.13
N SER A 480 2.28 12.49 -58.28
CA SER A 480 1.20 11.50 -58.07
C SER A 480 0.71 11.45 -56.63
N LYS A 481 1.60 11.69 -55.66
CA LYS A 481 1.23 11.83 -54.25
C LYS A 481 0.32 13.02 -54.02
N ASN A 482 0.66 14.19 -54.56
CA ASN A 482 -0.17 15.40 -54.46
C ASN A 482 -1.53 15.20 -55.13
N THR A 483 -1.57 14.59 -56.32
CA THR A 483 -2.84 14.25 -56.98
C THR A 483 -3.69 13.30 -56.13
N ALA A 484 -3.09 12.26 -55.56
CA ALA A 484 -3.80 11.33 -54.68
C ALA A 484 -4.33 12.03 -53.41
N MET A 485 -3.55 12.93 -52.81
CA MET A 485 -3.97 13.72 -51.66
C MET A 485 -5.13 14.66 -52.00
N GLU A 486 -5.06 15.36 -53.14
CA GLU A 486 -6.12 16.26 -53.60
C GLU A 486 -7.44 15.51 -53.84
N MET A 487 -7.41 14.40 -54.58
CA MET A 487 -8.61 13.62 -54.87
C MET A 487 -9.24 13.02 -53.60
N VAL A 488 -8.42 12.53 -52.67
CA VAL A 488 -8.92 12.00 -51.39
C VAL A 488 -9.42 13.13 -50.48
N HIS A 489 -8.85 14.33 -50.56
CA HIS A 489 -9.36 15.51 -49.85
C HIS A 489 -10.74 15.91 -50.37
N LEU A 490 -10.94 15.97 -51.68
CA LEU A 490 -12.25 16.26 -52.29
C LEU A 490 -13.30 15.22 -51.87
N LEU A 491 -12.94 13.93 -51.90
CA LEU A 491 -13.80 12.85 -51.42
C LEU A 491 -14.15 13.01 -49.93
N ARG A 492 -13.16 13.34 -49.09
CA ARG A 492 -13.35 13.57 -47.65
C ARG A 492 -14.35 14.69 -47.39
N GLU A 493 -14.13 15.86 -47.98
CA GLU A 493 -14.99 17.03 -47.79
C GLU A 493 -16.44 16.71 -48.18
N LYS A 494 -16.63 16.00 -49.30
CA LYS A 494 -17.96 15.59 -49.75
C LYS A 494 -18.63 14.61 -48.78
N ILE A 495 -17.92 13.58 -48.31
CA ILE A 495 -18.46 12.61 -47.34
C ILE A 495 -18.86 13.30 -46.03
N LEU A 496 -18.01 14.19 -45.51
CA LEU A 496 -18.27 14.88 -44.25
C LEU A 496 -19.44 15.87 -44.35
N THR A 497 -19.54 16.60 -45.46
CA THR A 497 -20.66 17.52 -45.73
C THR A 497 -21.98 16.77 -45.80
N ASP A 498 -22.05 15.69 -46.58
CA ASP A 498 -23.26 14.87 -46.73
C ASP A 498 -23.68 14.21 -45.40
N MET A 499 -22.71 13.89 -44.53
CA MET A 499 -22.98 13.35 -43.19
C MET A 499 -23.58 14.41 -42.27
N GLU A 500 -23.04 15.63 -42.25
CA GLU A 500 -23.57 16.73 -41.44
C GLU A 500 -24.99 17.14 -41.87
N GLU A 501 -25.28 17.13 -43.16
CA GLU A 501 -26.63 17.40 -43.69
C GLU A 501 -27.64 16.32 -43.24
N LYS A 502 -27.24 15.04 -43.26
CA LYS A 502 -28.08 13.93 -42.76
C LYS A 502 -28.32 13.94 -41.25
N VAL A 503 -27.43 14.54 -40.46
CA VAL A 503 -27.59 14.66 -39.00
C VAL A 503 -28.46 15.86 -38.60
N LYS A 504 -28.57 16.87 -39.47
CA LYS A 504 -29.41 18.07 -39.27
C LYS A 504 -30.87 17.87 -39.68
N LEU A 505 -31.16 16.84 -40.48
CA LEU A 505 -32.50 16.37 -40.87
C LEU A 505 -33.00 15.29 -39.90
#